data_AF-A0A9X0A5W6-F1
#
_entry.id   AF-A0A9X0A5W6-F1
#
_cell.length_a   1.000
_cell.length_b   1.000
_cell.length_c   1.000
_cell.angle_alpha   90.00
_cell.angle_beta   90.00
_cell.angle_gamma   90.00
#
_symmetry.space_group_name_H-M   'P 1'
#
loop_
_entity.id
_entity.type
_entity.pdbx_description
1 polymer ?
#
loop_
_entity_poly.entity_id
_entity_poly.type
_entity_poly.pdbx_seq_one_letter_code
_entity_poly.pdbx_strand_id
1 'polypeptide(L)' 'MGGVPYPTLTNAELCKLLKTGYRMERPDMCCDEVYELMTECWSEEPCTRPSFHAVD' A
#
# COMPACT_ATOMS: atom_id res chain seq x y z
N MET A 1 13.88 10.97 -1.33
CA MET A 1 14.37 10.18 -0.17
C MET A 1 13.48 8.97 -0.01
N GLY A 2 14.03 7.79 0.28
CA GLY A 2 13.25 6.60 0.63
C GLY A 2 12.97 6.56 2.13
N GLY A 3 11.72 6.35 2.52
CA GLY A 3 11.30 6.16 3.91
C GLY A 3 11.19 4.68 4.28
N VAL A 4 11.22 4.40 5.59
CA VAL A 4 10.93 3.05 6.11
C VAL A 4 9.41 2.86 6.15
N PRO A 5 8.85 1.79 5.55
CA PRO A 5 7.43 1.51 5.64
C PRO A 5 6.99 1.24 7.08
N TYR A 6 5.84 1.81 7.49
CA TYR A 6 5.21 1.59 8.79
C TYR A 6 6.18 1.74 9.99
N PRO A 7 6.85 2.90 10.13
CA PRO A 7 8.01 3.05 11.03
C PRO A 7 7.69 2.93 12.53
N THR A 8 6.41 2.97 12.89
CA THR A 8 5.93 2.90 14.28
C THR A 8 5.44 1.52 14.72
N LEU A 9 5.49 0.52 13.81
CA LEU A 9 4.92 -0.81 14.05
C LEU A 9 5.99 -1.88 13.99
N THR A 10 5.89 -2.88 14.88
CA THR A 10 6.66 -4.12 14.74
C THR A 10 6.07 -5.00 13.62
N ASN A 11 6.86 -5.93 13.08
CA ASN A 11 6.38 -6.88 12.07
C ASN A 11 5.16 -7.69 12.54
N ALA A 12 5.11 -8.06 13.83
CA ALA A 12 4.00 -8.85 14.36
C ALA A 12 2.69 -8.04 14.44
N GLU A 13 2.77 -6.76 14.82
CA GLU A 13 1.61 -5.85 14.82
C GLU A 13 1.18 -5.54 13.39
N LEU A 14 2.13 -5.25 12.51
CA LEU A 14 1.88 -4.98 11.10
C LEU A 14 1.15 -6.15 10.43
N CYS A 15 1.62 -7.39 10.62
CA CYS A 15 0.96 -8.58 10.08
C CYS A 15 -0.50 -8.75 10.57
N LYS A 16 -0.83 -8.30 11.78
CA LYS A 16 -2.21 -8.33 12.28
C LYS A 16 -3.06 -7.24 11.62
N LEU A 17 -2.52 -6.03 11.52
CA LEU A 17 -3.22 -4.88 10.93
C LEU A 17 -3.44 -5.04 9.42
N LEU A 18 -2.47 -5.56 8.67
CA LEU A 18 -2.62 -5.79 7.23
C LEU A 18 -3.80 -6.72 6.94
N LYS A 19 -4.07 -7.72 7.79
CA LYS A 19 -5.21 -8.63 7.66
C LYS A 19 -6.57 -7.99 7.94
N THR A 20 -6.61 -6.80 8.55
CA THR A 20 -7.84 -6.04 8.74
C THR A 20 -8.08 -5.02 7.62
N GLY A 21 -7.27 -5.05 6.56
CA GLY A 21 -7.31 -4.06 5.48
C GLY A 21 -6.56 -2.76 5.78
N TYR A 22 -5.84 -2.66 6.90
CA TYR A 22 -5.03 -1.47 7.18
C TYR A 22 -3.93 -1.32 6.12
N ARG A 23 -3.74 -0.09 5.63
CA ARG A 23 -2.67 0.30 4.70
C ARG A 23 -2.14 1.67 5.12
N MET A 24 -0.94 1.99 4.63
CA MET A 24 -0.30 3.27 4.89
C MET A 24 -1.11 4.41 4.29
N GLU A 25 -1.19 5.53 5.01
CA GLU A 25 -1.78 6.77 4.49
C GLU A 25 -0.94 7.35 3.33
N ARG A 26 -1.57 8.22 2.54
CA ARG A 26 -0.89 8.91 1.44
C ARG A 26 0.25 9.79 1.97
N PRO A 27 1.49 9.64 1.46
CA PRO A 27 2.58 10.55 1.79
C PRO A 27 2.29 11.99 1.34
N ASP A 28 2.76 12.99 2.07
CA ASP A 28 2.45 14.43 1.83
C ASP A 28 2.74 14.92 0.40
N MET A 29 3.75 14.36 -0.26
CA MET A 29 4.19 14.76 -1.60
C MET A 29 3.84 13.72 -2.68
N CYS A 30 2.95 12.79 -2.37
CA CYS A 30 2.45 11.82 -3.33
C CYS A 30 1.21 12.38 -4.02
N CYS A 31 1.18 12.37 -5.35
CA CYS A 31 -0.04 12.70 -6.09
C CYS A 31 -1.09 11.61 -5.92
N ASP A 32 -2.34 11.98 -6.19
CA ASP A 32 -3.50 11.11 -5.99
C ASP A 32 -3.44 9.89 -6.91
N GLU A 33 -3.02 10.06 -8.17
CA GLU A 33 -2.95 8.97 -9.15
C GLU A 33 -1.96 7.88 -8.72
N VAL A 34 -0.82 8.27 -8.16
CA VAL A 34 0.18 7.32 -7.66
C VAL A 34 -0.32 6.62 -6.41
N TYR A 35 -1.00 7.33 -5.51
CA TYR A 35 -1.55 6.72 -4.31
C TYR A 35 -2.72 5.78 -4.61
N GLU A 36 -3.59 6.15 -5.54
CA GLU A 36 -4.66 5.29 -6.06
C GLU A 36 -4.07 3.98 -6.62
N LEU A 37 -3.05 4.07 -7.48
CA LEU A 37 -2.32 2.90 -7.96
C LEU A 37 -1.72 2.06 -6.83
N MET A 38 -1.13 2.69 -5.80
CA MET A 38 -0.64 1.96 -4.62
C MET A 38 -1.77 1.19 -3.93
N THR A 39 -2.93 1.81 -3.74
CA THR A 39 -4.07 1.16 -3.09
C THR A 39 -4.65 0.01 -3.93
N GLU A 40 -4.67 0.14 -5.26
CA GLU A 40 -5.05 -0.95 -6.18
C GLU A 40 -4.08 -2.13 -6.07
N CYS A 41 -2.77 -1.85 -6.06
CA CYS A 41 -1.73 -2.87 -5.84
C CYS A 41 -1.86 -3.57 -4.48
N TRP A 42 -2.46 -2.89 -3.50
CA TRP A 42 -2.63 -3.35 -2.13
C TRP A 42 -3.98 -4.02 -1.85
N SER A 43 -4.80 -4.26 -2.88
CA SER A 43 -6.08 -4.95 -2.75
C SER A 43 -5.97 -6.27 -1.97
N GLU A 44 -6.93 -6.51 -1.08
CA GLU A 44 -7.06 -7.76 -0.34
C GLU A 44 -7.31 -8.95 -1.27
N GLU A 45 -8.07 -8.74 -2.35
CA GLU A 45 -8.34 -9.73 -3.37
C GLU A 45 -7.21 -9.72 -4.42
N PRO A 46 -6.33 -10.75 -4.48
CA PRO A 46 -5.16 -10.71 -5.34
C PRO A 46 -5.49 -10.62 -6.83
N CYS A 47 -6.65 -11.16 -7.26
CA CYS A 47 -7.04 -11.14 -8.67
C CYS A 47 -7.52 -9.76 -9.16
N THR A 48 -7.81 -8.81 -8.26
CA THR A 48 -8.17 -7.44 -8.63
C THR A 48 -6.98 -6.50 -8.69
N ARG A 49 -5.79 -6.95 -8.27
CA ARG A 49 -4.57 -6.15 -8.36
C ARG A 49 -4.18 -5.94 -9.83
N PRO A 50 -3.74 -4.75 -10.22
CA PRO A 50 -3.29 -4.50 -11.59
C PRO A 50 -2.07 -5.37 -11.91
N SER A 51 -2.02 -5.86 -13.14
CA SER A 51 -0.79 -6.47 -13.66
C SER A 51 0.21 -5.36 -14.01
N PHE A 52 1.50 -5.69 -14.06
CA PHE A 52 2.52 -4.73 -14.50
C PHE A 52 2.29 -4.18 -15.92
N HIS A 53 1.59 -4.91 -16.79
CA HIS A 53 1.24 -4.43 -18.14
C HIS A 53 0.07 -3.43 -18.15
N ALA A 54 -0.66 -3.31 -17.04
CA ALA A 54 -1.78 -2.37 -16.92
C ALA A 54 -1.35 -1.02 -16.32
N VAL A 55 -0.08 -0.89 -15.93
CA VAL A 55 0.52 0.32 -15.39
C VAL A 55 1.41 0.91 -16.48
N ASP A 56 0.83 1.74 -17.35
CA ASP A 56 1.53 2.49 -18.41
C ASP A 56 1.61 3.98 -18.06
#